data_AF-A0A1A7Y1Y5-F1
#
_entry.id   AF-A0A1A7Y1Y5-F1
#
_cell.length_a   1.000
_cell.length_b   1.000
_cell.length_c   1.000
_cell.angle_alpha   90.00
_cell.angle_beta   90.00
_cell.angle_gamma   90.00
#
_symmetry.space_group_name_H-M   'P 1'
#
loop_
_entity.id
_entity.type
_entity.pdbx_description
1 polymer ?
#
loop_
_entity_poly.entity_id
_entity_poly.type
_entity_poly.pdbx_seq_one_letter_code
_entity_poly.pdbx_strand_id
1 'polypeptide(L)'
;KSKPPQDNESTRVESKTKTPQANKATSQDKANSESHAVKSSTSSANVNGGTSVSQKSSTTTSNPPNLPPEQITVNMKVLARRKPLSWHPGRIAEIITKDGRVRYKVAFEEKGRSLVSGHHIAFAHQPKVIYLSIGARVLIESEDSEFMPGIVAEVPSRKNHMRFMVFVDDHTPVYVVLPKIRLVCRPLEDPLDDIPDSTHRDFMRQYLSQWPFPPQTHYRVGQKIRALYNGTQQAVEVLEVDSSLIQVMFEEDEHKEWIYRGSIRLEQMVLMIEDMEAKKNDNKKNDGTVKK
;
A
#
# COMPACT_ATOMS: atom_id res chain seq x y z
N LYS A 1 -60.85 -3.68 -7.86
CA LYS A 1 -61.43 -4.89 -8.50
C LYS A 1 -60.33 -5.53 -9.33
N SER A 2 -59.81 -6.63 -8.81
CA SER A 2 -58.76 -7.50 -9.32
C SER A 2 -59.23 -8.29 -10.54
N LYS A 3 -58.37 -8.45 -11.55
CA LYS A 3 -58.48 -9.45 -12.62
C LYS A 3 -57.06 -9.91 -13.01
N PRO A 4 -56.86 -11.19 -13.38
CA PRO A 4 -55.75 -12.03 -12.92
C PRO A 4 -54.78 -12.40 -14.09
N PRO A 5 -53.84 -13.37 -13.93
CA PRO A 5 -52.68 -13.57 -14.80
C PRO A 5 -52.95 -14.51 -15.98
N GLN A 6 -52.03 -14.54 -16.94
CA GLN A 6 -51.94 -15.59 -17.97
C GLN A 6 -50.62 -16.34 -17.84
N ASP A 7 -50.77 -17.65 -17.59
CA ASP A 7 -49.78 -18.70 -17.85
C ASP A 7 -49.82 -19.11 -19.33
N ASN A 8 -48.66 -19.51 -19.85
CA ASN A 8 -48.43 -20.64 -20.78
C ASN A 8 -47.00 -20.53 -21.35
N GLU A 9 -46.27 -21.58 -21.68
CA GLU A 9 -46.13 -22.97 -21.25
C GLU A 9 -44.85 -23.45 -21.96
N SER A 10 -44.08 -24.31 -21.30
CA SER A 10 -43.08 -25.26 -21.80
C SER A 10 -42.51 -25.13 -23.22
N THR A 11 -41.18 -25.14 -23.34
CA THR A 11 -40.50 -26.36 -23.84
C THR A 11 -39.04 -26.46 -23.39
N ARG A 12 -38.73 -27.61 -22.79
CA ARG A 12 -37.43 -28.18 -22.42
C ARG A 12 -36.84 -28.88 -23.64
N VAL A 13 -35.56 -28.62 -23.98
CA VAL A 13 -34.65 -29.66 -24.52
C VAL A 13 -33.24 -29.42 -24.00
N GLU A 14 -32.68 -30.51 -23.47
CA GLU A 14 -31.39 -30.70 -22.84
C GLU A 14 -30.19 -30.72 -23.81
N SER A 15 -29.08 -30.16 -23.32
CA SER A 15 -27.69 -30.67 -23.36
C SER A 15 -27.04 -31.11 -24.68
N LYS A 16 -25.82 -30.61 -24.91
CA LYS A 16 -24.58 -31.43 -24.91
C LYS A 16 -23.30 -30.60 -24.99
N THR A 17 -22.46 -30.88 -24.00
CA THR A 17 -21.02 -30.67 -23.84
C THR A 17 -20.22 -31.07 -25.07
N LYS A 18 -19.07 -30.39 -25.33
CA LYS A 18 -17.83 -31.02 -25.83
C LYS A 18 -16.62 -30.07 -25.78
N THR A 19 -15.65 -30.48 -24.98
CA THR A 19 -14.21 -30.20 -25.10
C THR A 19 -13.65 -30.69 -26.44
N PRO A 20 -12.45 -30.23 -26.85
CA PRO A 20 -11.46 -31.21 -27.31
C PRO A 20 -10.06 -31.04 -26.70
N GLN A 21 -9.42 -32.19 -26.53
CA GLN A 21 -8.07 -32.45 -26.03
C GLN A 21 -7.00 -32.38 -27.15
N ALA A 22 -5.80 -31.99 -26.74
CA ALA A 22 -4.45 -32.49 -27.06
C ALA A 22 -4.07 -32.91 -28.51
N ASN A 23 -2.91 -32.40 -28.94
CA ASN A 23 -1.99 -33.12 -29.84
C ASN A 23 -0.56 -33.08 -29.28
N LYS A 24 0.10 -34.24 -29.34
CA LYS A 24 1.47 -34.52 -28.92
C LYS A 24 2.27 -34.92 -30.16
N ALA A 25 3.46 -34.33 -30.35
CA ALA A 25 4.51 -34.91 -31.18
C ALA A 25 5.89 -34.52 -30.62
N THR A 26 6.71 -35.54 -30.45
CA THR A 26 8.06 -35.56 -29.86
C THR A 26 9.10 -35.27 -30.94
N SER A 27 10.23 -34.64 -30.60
CA SER A 27 11.61 -35.09 -30.94
C SER A 27 12.67 -34.20 -30.30
N GLN A 28 13.74 -34.86 -29.86
CA GLN A 28 14.90 -34.38 -29.14
C GLN A 28 15.82 -33.54 -30.04
N ASP A 29 16.54 -32.57 -29.46
CA ASP A 29 18.00 -32.56 -29.55
C ASP A 29 18.67 -31.71 -28.47
N LYS A 30 19.78 -32.24 -27.96
CA LYS A 30 20.70 -31.65 -26.98
C LYS A 30 21.53 -30.55 -27.64
N ALA A 31 21.75 -29.44 -26.95
CA ALA A 31 23.06 -28.79 -26.95
C ALA A 31 23.24 -27.93 -25.69
N ASN A 32 24.38 -28.18 -25.06
CA ASN A 32 24.96 -27.59 -23.88
C ASN A 32 25.53 -26.20 -24.23
N SER A 33 25.34 -25.19 -23.37
CA SER A 33 26.24 -24.04 -23.31
C SER A 33 26.09 -23.31 -21.97
N GLU A 34 27.13 -23.51 -21.17
CA GLU A 34 27.46 -22.85 -19.93
C GLU A 34 27.74 -21.34 -20.13
N SER A 35 27.72 -20.63 -18.98
CA SER A 35 28.42 -19.37 -18.67
C SER A 35 27.79 -18.08 -19.26
N HIS A 36 27.66 -16.97 -18.53
CA HIS A 36 28.56 -16.42 -17.52
C HIS A 36 27.82 -15.68 -16.40
N ALA A 37 28.14 -16.06 -15.16
CA ALA A 37 28.06 -15.21 -14.00
C ALA A 37 29.14 -14.11 -14.09
N VAL A 38 28.76 -12.85 -13.93
CA VAL A 38 29.72 -11.76 -13.70
C VAL A 38 29.82 -11.52 -12.21
N LYS A 39 30.84 -12.15 -11.61
CA LYS A 39 31.43 -11.74 -10.34
C LYS A 39 32.25 -10.47 -10.59
N SER A 40 31.88 -9.35 -9.99
CA SER A 40 32.82 -8.27 -9.74
C SER A 40 33.43 -8.46 -8.37
N SER A 41 34.73 -8.70 -8.34
CA SER A 41 35.56 -8.79 -7.14
C SER A 41 36.36 -7.50 -7.03
N THR A 42 36.26 -6.83 -5.87
CA THR A 42 37.27 -5.85 -5.48
C THR A 42 37.48 -5.91 -3.97
N SER A 43 38.61 -6.55 -3.63
CA SER A 43 39.52 -6.35 -2.50
C SER A 43 39.00 -5.73 -1.18
N SER A 44 39.13 -6.54 -0.15
CA SER A 44 39.19 -6.21 1.28
C SER A 44 40.30 -5.19 1.60
N ALA A 45 39.98 -4.19 2.41
CA ALA A 45 40.94 -3.45 3.22
C ALA A 45 40.42 -3.38 4.67
N ASN A 46 41.14 -4.07 5.55
CA ASN A 46 40.96 -4.03 7.00
C ASN A 46 41.46 -2.69 7.55
N VAL A 47 40.63 -1.96 8.29
CA VAL A 47 41.10 -0.99 9.29
C VAL A 47 40.22 -1.09 10.54
N ASN A 48 40.83 -1.59 11.61
CA ASN A 48 40.35 -1.48 12.98
C ASN A 48 40.32 -0.01 13.39
N GLY A 49 39.22 0.43 13.99
CA GLY A 49 39.13 1.76 14.59
C GLY A 49 37.75 2.00 15.16
N GLY A 50 37.52 1.52 16.39
CA GLY A 50 36.32 1.80 17.14
C GLY A 50 36.14 3.30 17.36
N THR A 51 34.99 3.83 16.99
CA THR A 51 34.44 5.05 17.57
C THR A 51 32.92 4.93 17.54
N SER A 52 32.36 4.94 18.75
CA SER A 52 30.94 5.15 19.03
C SER A 52 30.46 6.39 18.28
N VAL A 53 29.69 6.19 17.21
CA VAL A 53 28.93 7.26 16.56
C VAL A 53 27.46 7.01 16.90
N SER A 54 26.98 7.71 17.91
CA SER A 54 25.55 7.89 18.18
C SER A 54 24.86 8.38 16.91
N GLN A 55 24.25 7.46 16.17
CA GLN A 55 23.38 7.79 15.06
C GLN A 55 22.06 8.30 15.63
N LYS A 56 21.92 9.63 15.69
CA LYS A 56 20.62 10.29 15.70
C LYS A 56 19.90 9.88 14.42
N SER A 57 19.03 8.89 14.52
CA SER A 57 17.98 8.61 13.54
C SER A 57 17.19 9.91 13.33
N SER A 58 17.19 10.41 12.10
CA SER A 58 16.45 11.59 11.68
C SER A 58 14.95 11.34 11.83
N THR A 59 14.41 11.71 12.98
CA THR A 59 12.98 11.84 13.22
C THR A 59 12.46 13.05 12.47
N THR A 60 11.91 12.86 11.28
CA THR A 60 11.05 13.86 10.62
C THR A 60 9.60 13.44 10.77
N THR A 61 9.11 13.53 12.00
CA THR A 61 7.70 13.90 12.24
C THR A 61 7.58 15.40 12.00
N SER A 62 7.83 15.85 10.77
CA SER A 62 7.75 17.28 10.44
C SER A 62 6.41 17.54 9.79
N ASN A 63 5.68 18.50 10.36
CA ASN A 63 4.56 19.19 9.69
C ASN A 63 4.87 19.42 8.20
N PRO A 64 3.86 19.42 7.32
CA PRO A 64 4.07 19.73 5.92
C PRO A 64 4.86 21.03 5.82
N PRO A 65 5.87 21.10 4.92
CA PRO A 65 6.71 22.29 4.79
C PRO A 65 5.82 23.51 4.59
N ASN A 66 6.17 24.62 5.25
CA ASN A 66 5.44 25.89 5.20
C ASN A 66 5.62 26.61 3.83
N LEU A 67 5.69 25.83 2.75
CA LEU A 67 5.83 26.26 1.39
C LEU A 67 4.43 26.46 0.78
N PRO A 68 4.23 27.51 -0.02
CA PRO A 68 2.97 27.70 -0.71
C PRO A 68 2.68 26.46 -1.58
N PRO A 69 1.48 25.87 -1.47
CA PRO A 69 1.15 24.69 -2.26
C PRO A 69 1.07 25.09 -3.73
N GLU A 70 1.63 24.24 -4.60
CA GLU A 70 1.65 24.47 -6.04
C GLU A 70 0.23 24.74 -6.59
N GLN A 71 0.12 25.76 -7.43
CA GLN A 71 -1.15 26.23 -7.95
C GLN A 71 -1.60 25.36 -9.13
N ILE A 72 -2.87 24.97 -9.13
CA ILE A 72 -3.49 24.24 -10.24
C ILE A 72 -4.01 25.26 -11.26
N THR A 73 -3.64 25.11 -12.53
CA THR A 73 -4.08 25.99 -13.62
C THR A 73 -4.87 25.23 -14.70
N VAL A 74 -5.65 25.96 -15.50
CA VAL A 74 -6.31 25.40 -16.68
C VAL A 74 -5.25 24.86 -17.67
N ASN A 75 -5.60 23.80 -18.40
CA ASN A 75 -4.77 23.02 -19.33
C ASN A 75 -3.64 22.18 -18.69
N MET A 76 -3.43 22.29 -17.38
CA MET A 76 -2.45 21.50 -16.64
C MET A 76 -2.77 20.00 -16.72
N LYS A 77 -1.74 19.17 -16.94
CA LYS A 77 -1.86 17.71 -16.86
C LYS A 77 -1.94 17.26 -15.41
N VAL A 78 -2.90 16.39 -15.12
CA VAL A 78 -3.19 15.88 -13.78
C VAL A 78 -3.58 14.41 -13.83
N LEU A 79 -3.57 13.77 -12.67
CA LEU A 79 -4.27 12.52 -12.42
C LEU A 79 -5.54 12.84 -11.64
N ALA A 80 -6.68 12.26 -12.00
CA ALA A 80 -7.93 12.52 -11.31
C ALA A 80 -8.73 11.24 -11.03
N ARG A 81 -9.43 11.23 -9.89
CA ARG A 81 -10.25 10.12 -9.41
C ARG A 81 -11.54 10.03 -10.23
N ARG A 82 -11.79 8.88 -10.88
CA ARG A 82 -13.09 8.53 -11.50
C ARG A 82 -13.98 7.75 -10.55
N LYS A 83 -13.39 6.83 -9.78
CA LYS A 83 -14.01 5.99 -8.76
C LYS A 83 -13.05 5.87 -7.57
N PRO A 84 -13.49 5.38 -6.39
CA PRO A 84 -12.67 5.36 -5.19
C PRO A 84 -11.21 4.89 -5.36
N LEU A 85 -10.97 3.81 -6.10
CA LEU A 85 -9.62 3.28 -6.35
C LEU A 85 -9.12 3.48 -7.79
N SER A 86 -9.82 4.29 -8.58
CA SER A 86 -9.57 4.41 -10.02
C SER A 86 -9.18 5.82 -10.40
N TRP A 87 -7.89 6.02 -10.67
CA TRP A 87 -7.29 7.30 -11.00
C TRP A 87 -6.72 7.29 -12.41
N HIS A 88 -7.00 8.36 -13.16
CA HIS A 88 -6.75 8.41 -14.60
C HIS A 88 -6.08 9.72 -15.02
N PRO A 89 -5.20 9.69 -16.04
CA PRO A 89 -4.65 10.89 -16.66
C PRO A 89 -5.72 11.79 -17.28
N GLY A 90 -5.51 13.09 -17.17
CA GLY A 90 -6.37 14.10 -17.78
C GLY A 90 -5.76 15.50 -17.74
N ARG A 91 -6.59 16.48 -18.12
CA ARG A 91 -6.25 17.90 -18.10
C ARG A 91 -7.34 18.71 -17.41
N ILE A 92 -6.93 19.74 -16.68
CA ILE A 92 -7.86 20.71 -16.10
C ILE A 92 -8.51 21.49 -17.24
N ALA A 93 -9.79 21.25 -17.50
CA ALA A 93 -10.56 21.96 -18.50
C ALA A 93 -11.10 23.30 -17.96
N GLU A 94 -11.45 23.33 -16.68
CA GLU A 94 -12.10 24.48 -16.04
C GLU A 94 -11.88 24.43 -14.52
N ILE A 95 -11.74 25.61 -13.90
CA ILE A 95 -11.69 25.75 -12.44
C ILE A 95 -12.93 26.56 -12.04
N ILE A 96 -13.77 25.96 -11.21
CA ILE A 96 -15.07 26.51 -10.82
C ILE A 96 -15.03 26.82 -9.33
N THR A 97 -15.30 28.06 -8.97
CA THR A 97 -15.45 28.49 -7.57
C THR A 97 -16.91 28.80 -7.31
N LYS A 98 -17.55 28.06 -6.40
CA LYS A 98 -18.92 28.29 -5.96
C LYS A 98 -19.01 28.16 -4.44
N ASP A 99 -19.63 29.14 -3.78
CA ASP A 99 -19.82 29.16 -2.32
C ASP A 99 -18.51 28.98 -1.53
N GLY A 100 -17.42 29.59 -2.02
CA GLY A 100 -16.07 29.46 -1.44
C GLY A 100 -15.39 28.10 -1.66
N ARG A 101 -16.06 27.14 -2.31
CA ARG A 101 -15.52 25.81 -2.64
C ARG A 101 -15.00 25.78 -4.06
N VAL A 102 -13.76 25.36 -4.22
CA VAL A 102 -13.11 25.17 -5.52
C VAL A 102 -13.34 23.75 -6.02
N ARG A 103 -13.81 23.62 -7.24
CA ARG A 103 -14.00 22.36 -7.98
C ARG A 103 -13.28 22.45 -9.31
N TYR A 104 -12.79 21.31 -9.78
CA TYR A 104 -12.00 21.22 -10.99
C TYR A 104 -12.69 20.30 -11.97
N LYS A 105 -12.93 20.80 -13.18
CA LYS A 105 -13.43 20.01 -14.28
C LYS A 105 -12.24 19.40 -15.00
N VAL A 106 -12.14 18.09 -14.95
CA VAL A 106 -11.06 17.33 -15.60
C VAL A 106 -11.62 16.70 -16.87
N ALA A 107 -10.97 16.95 -18.00
CA ALA A 107 -11.15 16.19 -19.22
C ALA A 107 -10.11 15.07 -19.24
N PHE A 108 -10.55 13.82 -19.22
CA PHE A 108 -9.63 12.69 -19.23
C PHE A 108 -8.95 12.56 -20.59
N GLU A 109 -7.78 11.93 -20.63
CA GLU A 109 -7.14 11.56 -21.89
C GLU A 109 -7.97 10.47 -22.60
N GLU A 110 -8.58 9.58 -21.81
CA GLU A 110 -9.71 8.78 -22.25
C GLU A 110 -10.98 9.63 -22.44
N LYS A 111 -12.01 9.06 -23.08
CA LYS A 111 -13.30 9.73 -23.20
C LYS A 111 -13.92 10.00 -21.83
N GLY A 112 -14.33 11.25 -21.60
CA GLY A 112 -15.17 11.64 -20.46
C GLY A 112 -14.70 12.90 -19.78
N ARG A 113 -15.53 13.41 -18.86
CA ARG A 113 -15.21 14.54 -17.99
C ARG A 113 -15.75 14.27 -16.59
N SER A 114 -15.05 14.78 -15.59
CA SER A 114 -15.51 14.74 -14.19
C SER A 114 -15.30 16.09 -13.53
N LEU A 115 -16.23 16.46 -12.64
CA LEU A 115 -16.09 17.61 -11.74
C LEU A 115 -15.67 17.07 -10.37
N VAL A 116 -14.46 17.40 -9.91
CA VAL A 116 -13.85 16.82 -8.71
C VAL A 116 -13.34 17.88 -7.72
N SER A 117 -13.14 17.48 -6.46
CA SER A 117 -12.47 18.30 -5.44
C SER A 117 -10.95 18.16 -5.57
N GLY A 118 -10.19 19.05 -4.93
CA GLY A 118 -8.72 18.99 -5.02
C GLY A 118 -8.08 17.76 -4.35
N HIS A 119 -8.74 17.09 -3.40
CA HIS A 119 -8.27 15.80 -2.83
C HIS A 119 -8.47 14.62 -3.79
N HIS A 120 -9.19 14.83 -4.89
CA HIS A 120 -9.41 13.86 -5.96
C HIS A 120 -8.56 14.18 -7.20
N ILE A 121 -7.50 14.97 -7.03
CA ILE A 121 -6.55 15.35 -8.09
C ILE A 121 -5.13 15.19 -7.54
N ALA A 122 -4.24 14.66 -8.36
CA ALA A 122 -2.81 14.63 -8.08
C ALA A 122 -2.02 15.26 -9.22
N PHE A 123 -0.84 15.80 -8.89
CA PHE A 123 0.10 16.31 -9.87
C PHE A 123 0.58 15.16 -10.76
N ALA A 124 0.68 15.39 -12.08
CA ALA A 124 1.13 14.35 -13.02
C ALA A 124 2.66 14.12 -12.99
N HIS A 125 3.43 15.03 -12.39
CA HIS A 125 4.88 14.95 -12.28
C HIS A 125 5.32 14.36 -10.93
N GLN A 126 6.57 13.93 -10.87
CA GLN A 126 7.22 13.51 -9.65
C GLN A 126 7.21 14.65 -8.60
N PRO A 127 6.88 14.37 -7.33
CA PRO A 127 6.90 15.36 -6.26
C PRO A 127 8.32 15.66 -5.77
N LYS A 128 8.49 16.81 -5.11
CA LYS A 128 9.69 17.08 -4.31
C LYS A 128 9.60 16.29 -3.01
N VAL A 129 10.71 15.69 -2.57
CA VAL A 129 10.79 14.86 -1.34
C VAL A 129 10.27 15.60 -0.11
N ILE A 130 10.46 16.92 -0.04
CA ILE A 130 10.00 17.74 1.09
C ILE A 130 8.49 17.66 1.35
N TYR A 131 7.69 17.30 0.34
CA TYR A 131 6.24 17.14 0.48
C TYR A 131 5.81 15.71 0.83
N LEU A 132 6.74 14.76 0.93
CA LEU A 132 6.48 13.34 1.19
C LEU A 132 6.84 12.98 2.63
N SER A 133 6.11 13.54 3.59
CA SER A 133 6.18 13.16 4.99
C SER A 133 5.31 11.93 5.27
N ILE A 134 5.54 11.31 6.43
CA ILE A 134 4.66 10.26 6.95
C ILE A 134 3.23 10.81 7.08
N GLY A 135 2.23 10.04 6.67
CA GLY A 135 0.83 10.45 6.61
C GLY A 135 0.45 11.20 5.32
N ALA A 136 1.40 11.51 4.43
CA ALA A 136 1.08 12.23 3.19
C ALA A 136 0.18 11.38 2.27
N ARG A 137 -0.86 12.02 1.73
CA ARG A 137 -1.74 11.44 0.71
C ARG A 137 -1.07 11.45 -0.65
N VAL A 138 -0.91 10.28 -1.26
CA VAL A 138 -0.21 10.11 -2.53
C VAL A 138 -0.94 9.15 -3.45
N LEU A 139 -0.55 9.16 -4.72
CA LEU A 139 -0.75 8.03 -5.63
C LEU A 139 0.60 7.36 -5.88
N ILE A 140 0.58 6.04 -6.04
CA ILE A 140 1.70 5.28 -6.55
C ILE A 140 1.35 4.70 -7.92
N GLU A 141 2.33 4.65 -8.80
CA GLU A 141 2.21 4.08 -10.13
C GLU A 141 2.66 2.61 -10.08
N SER A 142 1.78 1.69 -10.45
CA SER A 142 2.07 0.25 -10.54
C SER A 142 2.98 -0.07 -11.73
N GLU A 143 3.37 -1.34 -11.85
CA GLU A 143 4.09 -1.83 -13.03
C GLU A 143 3.23 -1.74 -14.29
N ASP A 144 1.92 -1.99 -14.17
CA ASP A 144 0.92 -1.88 -15.24
C ASP A 144 0.51 -0.43 -15.55
N SER A 145 1.25 0.56 -15.03
CA SER A 145 0.97 1.99 -15.21
C SER A 145 -0.39 2.45 -14.68
N GLU A 146 -0.95 1.73 -13.71
CA GLU A 146 -2.14 2.12 -12.97
C GLU A 146 -1.76 2.99 -11.77
N PHE A 147 -2.62 3.94 -11.40
CA PHE A 147 -2.40 4.83 -10.26
C PHE A 147 -3.27 4.43 -9.08
N MET A 148 -2.62 4.00 -8.00
CA MET A 148 -3.28 3.53 -6.79
C MET A 148 -3.12 4.56 -5.65
N PRO A 149 -4.20 4.98 -4.99
CA PRO A 149 -4.13 5.92 -3.88
C PRO A 149 -3.62 5.25 -2.61
N GLY A 150 -2.88 5.99 -1.80
CA GLY A 150 -2.38 5.50 -0.53
C GLY A 150 -1.87 6.58 0.41
N ILE A 151 -1.29 6.14 1.52
CA ILE A 151 -0.69 6.97 2.56
C ILE A 151 0.78 6.59 2.72
N VAL A 152 1.66 7.59 2.72
CA VAL A 152 3.09 7.39 3.02
C VAL A 152 3.23 6.90 4.47
N ALA A 153 3.75 5.69 4.62
CA ALA A 153 3.96 5.03 5.89
C ALA A 153 5.41 5.20 6.37
N GLU A 154 6.40 5.11 5.46
CA GLU A 154 7.81 5.32 5.77
C GLU A 154 8.47 6.24 4.74
N VAL A 155 9.44 7.03 5.21
CA VAL A 155 10.32 7.83 4.36
C VAL A 155 11.64 7.11 4.07
N PRO A 156 12.37 7.50 3.00
CA PRO A 156 13.66 6.91 2.65
C PRO A 156 14.65 6.91 3.80
N SER A 157 15.23 5.73 4.03
CA SER A 157 16.29 5.51 5.00
C SER A 157 17.26 4.44 4.50
N ARG A 158 18.41 4.29 5.16
CA ARG A 158 19.33 3.19 4.85
C ARG A 158 18.70 1.81 5.08
N LYS A 159 17.75 1.71 6.03
CA LYS A 159 17.09 0.45 6.37
C LYS A 159 16.16 -0.03 5.26
N ASN A 160 15.40 0.88 4.65
CA ASN A 160 14.44 0.56 3.59
C ASN A 160 15.00 0.78 2.17
N HIS A 161 16.33 0.79 2.03
CA HIS A 161 17.02 0.95 0.76
C HIS A 161 16.62 2.24 0.02
N MET A 162 16.45 3.33 0.76
CA MET A 162 16.07 4.65 0.24
C MET A 162 14.72 4.67 -0.50
N ARG A 163 13.80 3.76 -0.15
CA ARG A 163 12.43 3.71 -0.70
C ARG A 163 11.42 4.29 0.28
N PHE A 164 10.29 4.73 -0.26
CA PHE A 164 9.11 5.05 0.55
C PHE A 164 8.31 3.78 0.77
N MET A 165 7.73 3.60 1.94
CA MET A 165 6.65 2.61 2.13
C MET A 165 5.32 3.33 2.01
N VAL A 166 4.39 2.80 1.24
CA VAL A 166 3.03 3.32 1.10
C VAL A 166 2.05 2.19 1.44
N PHE A 167 1.07 2.48 2.30
CA PHE A 167 -0.12 1.65 2.40
C PHE A 167 -1.11 2.14 1.35
N VAL A 168 -1.40 1.28 0.39
CA VAL A 168 -2.45 1.52 -0.62
C VAL A 168 -3.81 1.33 0.04
N ASP A 169 -4.81 2.09 -0.43
CA ASP A 169 -6.17 2.07 0.13
C ASP A 169 -6.85 0.70 0.10
N ASP A 170 -6.32 -0.25 -0.67
CA ASP A 170 -6.76 -1.65 -0.74
C ASP A 170 -6.06 -2.56 0.27
N HIS A 171 -5.44 -1.98 1.30
CA HIS A 171 -4.66 -2.65 2.36
C HIS A 171 -3.26 -3.12 1.95
N THR A 172 -2.87 -2.99 0.69
CA THR A 172 -1.57 -3.48 0.22
C THR A 172 -0.42 -2.58 0.68
N PRO A 173 0.57 -3.09 1.42
CA PRO A 173 1.81 -2.36 1.67
C PRO A 173 2.78 -2.49 0.49
N VAL A 174 3.35 -1.37 0.04
CA VAL A 174 4.28 -1.36 -1.10
C VAL A 174 5.49 -0.48 -0.79
N TYR A 175 6.70 -1.01 -1.04
CA TYR A 175 7.89 -0.17 -1.16
C TYR A 175 7.98 0.42 -2.58
N VAL A 176 8.08 1.74 -2.67
CA VAL A 176 8.05 2.47 -3.94
C VAL A 176 9.17 3.52 -4.00
N VAL A 177 9.71 3.72 -5.20
CA VAL A 177 10.74 4.74 -5.48
C VAL A 177 10.09 6.07 -5.84
N LEU A 178 10.80 7.18 -5.56
CA LEU A 178 10.29 8.54 -5.77
C LEU A 178 9.67 8.80 -7.17
N PRO A 179 10.26 8.34 -8.30
CA PRO A 179 9.69 8.57 -9.63
C PRO A 179 8.32 7.96 -9.86
N LYS A 180 7.92 6.98 -9.05
CA LYS A 180 6.62 6.30 -9.13
C LYS A 180 5.58 6.89 -8.18
N ILE A 181 5.90 7.98 -7.48
CA ILE A 181 4.97 8.67 -6.57
C ILE A 181 4.40 9.91 -7.25
N ARG A 182 3.14 10.24 -6.97
CA ARG A 182 2.47 11.48 -7.34
C ARG A 182 1.78 12.07 -6.11
N LEU A 183 1.89 13.38 -5.92
CA LEU A 183 1.33 14.06 -4.75
C LEU A 183 -0.11 14.49 -5.00
N VAL A 184 -1.02 14.20 -4.07
CA VAL A 184 -2.39 14.73 -4.10
C VAL A 184 -2.36 16.24 -3.90
N CYS A 185 -3.03 16.99 -4.77
CA CYS A 185 -2.84 18.43 -4.87
C CYS A 185 -3.39 19.19 -3.65
N ARG A 186 -4.55 18.79 -3.15
CA ARG A 186 -5.24 19.43 -2.01
C ARG A 186 -5.87 18.35 -1.14
N PRO A 187 -5.08 17.58 -0.37
CA PRO A 187 -5.63 16.57 0.53
C PRO A 187 -6.62 17.20 1.53
N LEU A 188 -7.48 16.37 2.12
CA LEU A 188 -8.31 16.78 3.25
C LEU A 188 -7.43 17.15 4.45
N GLU A 189 -8.02 17.84 5.43
CA GLU A 189 -7.32 18.21 6.67
C GLU A 189 -6.79 16.97 7.39
N ASP A 190 -7.62 15.95 7.54
CA ASP A 190 -7.17 14.58 7.81
C ASP A 190 -7.16 13.79 6.47
N PRO A 191 -5.98 13.46 5.92
CA PRO A 191 -5.85 12.62 4.74
C PRO A 191 -6.58 11.27 4.83
N LEU A 192 -6.77 10.74 6.05
CA LEU A 192 -7.41 9.45 6.27
C LEU A 192 -8.91 9.48 5.99
N ASP A 193 -9.56 10.64 6.05
CA ASP A 193 -10.99 10.78 5.77
C ASP A 193 -11.33 10.52 4.28
N ASP A 194 -10.34 10.53 3.39
CA ASP A 194 -10.49 10.19 1.97
C ASP A 194 -10.43 8.67 1.68
N ILE A 195 -10.07 7.87 2.69
CA ILE A 195 -10.00 6.40 2.61
C ILE A 195 -11.43 5.84 2.69
N PRO A 196 -11.91 5.13 1.64
CA PRO A 196 -13.27 4.60 1.61
C PRO A 196 -13.52 3.46 2.60
N ASP A 197 -12.54 2.56 2.74
CA ASP A 197 -12.65 1.40 3.62
C ASP A 197 -12.41 1.81 5.08
N SER A 198 -13.41 1.61 5.94
CA SER A 198 -13.32 2.02 7.35
C SER A 198 -12.27 1.23 8.12
N THR A 199 -12.10 -0.06 7.79
CA THR A 199 -11.13 -0.93 8.46
C THR A 199 -9.70 -0.49 8.13
N HIS A 200 -9.42 -0.17 6.87
CA HIS A 200 -8.15 0.39 6.43
C HIS A 200 -7.89 1.74 7.08
N ARG A 201 -8.91 2.61 7.10
CA ARG A 201 -8.81 3.93 7.74
C ARG A 201 -8.46 3.83 9.22
N ASP A 202 -9.11 2.92 9.96
CA ASP A 202 -8.85 2.74 11.38
C ASP A 202 -7.47 2.12 11.63
N PHE A 203 -7.05 1.16 10.79
CA PHE A 203 -5.67 0.65 10.79
C PHE A 203 -4.66 1.77 10.59
N MET A 204 -4.87 2.64 9.59
CA MET A 204 -3.95 3.75 9.31
C MET A 204 -3.91 4.77 10.44
N ARG A 205 -5.05 5.07 11.07
CA ARG A 205 -5.10 5.96 12.24
C ARG A 205 -4.29 5.39 13.40
N GLN A 206 -4.44 4.10 13.68
CA GLN A 206 -3.67 3.42 14.72
C GLN A 206 -2.17 3.41 14.38
N TYR A 207 -1.81 3.04 13.15
CA TYR A 207 -0.44 3.00 12.68
C TYR A 207 0.25 4.37 12.82
N LEU A 208 -0.39 5.45 12.35
CA LEU A 208 0.13 6.81 12.43
C LEU A 208 0.28 7.30 13.88
N SER A 209 -0.63 6.90 14.78
CA SER A 209 -0.55 7.27 16.20
C SER A 209 0.65 6.68 16.94
N GLN A 210 1.26 5.62 16.39
CA GLN A 210 2.39 4.92 17.00
C GLN A 210 3.74 5.40 16.44
N TRP A 211 3.75 6.35 15.49
CA TRP A 211 4.99 6.93 15.00
C TRP A 211 5.73 7.73 16.10
N PRO A 212 7.07 7.64 16.19
CA PRO A 212 7.96 7.02 15.21
C PRO A 212 8.36 5.55 15.48
N PHE A 213 7.65 4.86 16.36
CA PHE A 213 8.01 3.52 16.82
C PHE A 213 6.82 2.54 16.71
N PRO A 214 6.26 2.32 15.51
CA PRO A 214 5.21 1.32 15.34
C PRO A 214 5.76 -0.07 15.71
N PRO A 215 5.02 -0.88 16.49
CA PRO A 215 5.45 -2.19 16.93
C PRO A 215 5.53 -3.14 15.74
N GLN A 216 6.62 -3.92 15.68
CA GLN A 216 6.86 -4.92 14.65
C GLN A 216 7.51 -6.15 15.27
N THR A 217 7.20 -7.32 14.71
CA THR A 217 7.86 -8.58 15.05
C THR A 217 9.01 -8.87 14.09
N HIS A 218 10.02 -9.60 14.58
CA HIS A 218 11.13 -10.10 13.76
C HIS A 218 10.80 -11.48 13.20
N TYR A 219 11.03 -11.66 11.90
CA TYR A 219 10.81 -12.91 11.19
C TYR A 219 12.10 -13.38 10.53
N ARG A 220 12.18 -14.68 10.24
CA ARG A 220 13.27 -15.31 9.48
C ARG A 220 12.72 -15.95 8.21
N VAL A 221 13.49 -15.93 7.13
CA VAL A 221 13.18 -16.70 5.93
C VAL A 221 13.10 -18.20 6.27
N GLY A 222 12.10 -18.90 5.73
CA GLY A 222 11.78 -20.29 6.03
C GLY A 222 10.99 -20.49 7.33
N GLN A 223 10.71 -19.43 8.09
CA GLN A 223 9.89 -19.54 9.30
C GLN A 223 8.43 -19.82 8.91
N LYS A 224 7.86 -20.88 9.49
CA LYS A 224 6.42 -21.16 9.41
C LYS A 224 5.66 -20.39 10.48
N ILE A 225 4.66 -19.62 10.07
CA ILE A 225 3.80 -18.82 10.96
C ILE A 225 2.34 -18.98 10.53
N ARG A 226 1.43 -18.26 11.20
CA ARG A 226 0.03 -18.17 10.81
C ARG A 226 -0.36 -16.74 10.49
N ALA A 227 -1.12 -16.58 9.41
CA ALA A 227 -1.62 -15.29 8.96
C ALA A 227 -3.12 -15.37 8.62
N LEU A 228 -3.86 -14.31 8.96
CA LEU A 228 -5.25 -14.16 8.61
C LEU A 228 -5.40 -13.89 7.10
N TYR A 229 -6.20 -14.72 6.44
CA TYR A 229 -6.60 -14.54 5.05
C TYR A 229 -8.04 -15.00 4.87
N ASN A 230 -8.86 -14.20 4.18
CA ASN A 230 -10.30 -14.45 3.98
C ASN A 230 -11.05 -14.88 5.26
N GLY A 231 -10.71 -14.25 6.39
CA GLY A 231 -11.35 -14.50 7.70
C GLY A 231 -10.84 -15.73 8.45
N THR A 232 -9.89 -16.50 7.91
CA THR A 232 -9.34 -17.71 8.54
C THR A 232 -7.84 -17.58 8.77
N GLN A 233 -7.34 -18.12 9.88
CA GLN A 233 -5.91 -18.21 10.19
C GLN A 233 -5.28 -19.39 9.45
N GLN A 234 -4.51 -19.10 8.41
CA GLN A 234 -3.87 -20.09 7.54
C GLN A 234 -2.37 -20.21 7.84
N ALA A 235 -1.80 -21.39 7.59
CA ALA A 235 -0.37 -21.62 7.69
C ALA A 235 0.35 -20.96 6.51
N VAL A 236 1.44 -20.26 6.80
CA VAL A 236 2.25 -19.57 5.79
C VAL A 236 3.74 -19.76 6.07
N GLU A 237 4.55 -19.74 5.01
CA GLU A 237 6.00 -19.71 5.09
C GLU A 237 6.53 -18.34 4.70
N VAL A 238 7.45 -17.79 5.51
CA VAL A 238 8.14 -16.53 5.19
C VAL A 238 9.17 -16.76 4.10
N LEU A 239 8.97 -16.19 2.91
CA LEU A 239 9.88 -16.31 1.78
C LEU A 239 10.96 -15.22 1.78
N GLU A 240 10.59 -14.00 2.16
CA GLU A 240 11.48 -12.84 2.13
C GLU A 240 11.19 -11.90 3.30
N VAL A 241 12.24 -11.25 3.81
CA VAL A 241 12.12 -10.16 4.77
C VAL A 241 12.75 -8.93 4.15
N ASP A 242 11.93 -7.97 3.76
CA ASP A 242 12.38 -6.69 3.24
C ASP A 242 11.97 -5.58 4.20
N SER A 243 12.92 -5.13 5.00
CA SER A 243 12.75 -3.96 5.87
C SER A 243 11.55 -4.16 6.81
N SER A 244 10.46 -3.38 6.67
CA SER A 244 9.23 -3.52 7.47
C SER A 244 8.21 -4.50 6.92
N LEU A 245 8.46 -5.10 5.76
CA LEU A 245 7.57 -6.05 5.08
C LEU A 245 8.17 -7.46 5.09
N ILE A 246 7.28 -8.45 5.01
CA ILE A 246 7.62 -9.84 4.73
C ILE A 246 6.82 -10.32 3.54
N GLN A 247 7.44 -11.10 2.66
CA GLN A 247 6.69 -11.88 1.68
C GLN A 247 6.41 -13.24 2.28
N VAL A 248 5.14 -13.63 2.28
CA VAL A 248 4.71 -14.95 2.74
C VAL A 248 4.11 -15.74 1.59
N MET A 249 4.13 -17.06 1.71
CA MET A 249 3.42 -17.98 0.83
C MET A 249 2.42 -18.78 1.65
N PHE A 250 1.16 -18.77 1.22
CA PHE A 250 0.10 -19.54 1.88
C PHE A 250 0.20 -21.01 1.48
N GLU A 251 0.16 -21.91 2.46
CA GLU A 251 0.33 -23.35 2.20
C GLU A 251 -0.87 -23.98 1.48
N GLU A 252 -2.06 -23.36 1.54
CA GLU A 252 -3.29 -23.93 0.98
C GLU A 252 -3.41 -23.78 -0.54
N ASP A 253 -3.02 -22.64 -1.09
CA ASP A 253 -3.20 -22.28 -2.51
C ASP A 253 -1.93 -21.71 -3.15
N GLU A 254 -0.80 -21.72 -2.42
CA GLU A 254 0.53 -21.27 -2.84
C GLU A 254 0.60 -19.80 -3.29
N HIS A 255 -0.42 -18.99 -3.02
CA HIS A 255 -0.37 -17.57 -3.36
C HIS A 255 0.64 -16.84 -2.46
N LYS A 256 1.22 -15.77 -3.01
CA LYS A 256 2.22 -14.95 -2.32
C LYS A 256 1.67 -13.58 -2.02
N GLU A 257 2.02 -13.06 -0.86
CA GLU A 257 1.58 -11.74 -0.41
C GLU A 257 2.66 -11.02 0.38
N TRP A 258 2.78 -9.71 0.19
CA TRP A 258 3.57 -8.84 1.05
C TRP A 258 2.73 -8.36 2.24
N ILE A 259 3.18 -8.65 3.46
CA ILE A 259 2.50 -8.27 4.70
C ILE A 259 3.41 -7.36 5.53
N TYR A 260 2.83 -6.29 6.09
CA TYR A 260 3.50 -5.45 7.07
C TYR A 260 3.78 -6.22 8.37
N ARG A 261 5.02 -6.22 8.87
CA ARG A 261 5.44 -7.01 10.05
C ARG A 261 4.76 -6.64 11.36
N GLY A 262 4.10 -5.49 11.42
CA GLY A 262 3.26 -5.07 12.55
C GLY A 262 1.77 -5.31 12.33
N SER A 263 1.38 -6.05 11.30
CA SER A 263 -0.02 -6.32 10.97
C SER A 263 -0.67 -7.28 11.97
N ILE A 264 -1.88 -6.95 12.42
CA ILE A 264 -2.73 -7.82 13.25
C ILE A 264 -3.19 -9.08 12.53
N ARG A 265 -2.95 -9.19 11.21
CA ARG A 265 -3.14 -10.45 10.48
C ARG A 265 -2.17 -11.53 10.94
N LEU A 266 -1.01 -11.14 11.44
CA LEU A 266 0.03 -12.08 11.89
C LEU A 266 -0.29 -12.52 13.33
N GLU A 267 -0.48 -13.82 13.55
CA GLU A 267 -0.85 -14.38 14.86
C GLU A 267 0.13 -13.93 15.96
N GLN A 268 1.44 -13.91 15.66
CA GLN A 268 2.46 -13.47 16.61
C GLN A 268 2.30 -12.00 17.03
N MET A 269 1.79 -11.12 16.15
CA MET A 269 1.53 -9.72 16.50
C MET A 269 0.34 -9.59 17.44
N VAL A 270 -0.71 -10.39 17.26
CA VAL A 270 -1.86 -10.42 18.17
C VAL A 270 -1.41 -10.82 19.57
N LEU A 271 -0.67 -11.93 19.69
CA LEU A 271 -0.13 -12.41 20.96
C LEU A 271 0.78 -11.38 21.65
N MET A 272 1.61 -10.69 20.87
CA MET A 272 2.48 -9.63 21.38
C MET A 272 1.69 -8.43 21.94
N ILE A 273 0.63 -8.01 21.25
CA ILE A 273 -0.21 -6.89 21.68
C ILE A 273 -0.95 -7.26 22.97
N GLU A 274 -1.54 -8.45 23.05
CA GLU A 274 -2.24 -8.95 24.24
C GLU A 274 -1.33 -8.98 25.47
N ASP A 275 -0.10 -9.49 25.32
CA ASP A 275 0.91 -9.51 26.39
C ASP A 275 1.31 -8.09 26.84
N MET A 276 1.47 -7.15 25.90
CA MET A 276 1.75 -5.75 26.22
C MET A 276 0.61 -5.08 26.98
N GLU A 277 -0.63 -5.34 26.61
CA GLU A 277 -1.82 -4.80 27.27
C GLU A 277 -1.99 -5.35 28.68
N ALA A 278 -1.78 -6.65 28.88
CA ALA A 278 -1.80 -7.29 30.19
C ALA A 278 -0.78 -6.63 31.14
N LYS A 279 0.48 -6.48 30.71
CA LYS A 279 1.55 -5.84 31.50
C LYS A 279 1.25 -4.39 31.86
N LYS A 280 0.61 -3.64 30.96
CA LYS A 280 0.23 -2.24 31.20
C LYS A 280 -0.86 -2.13 32.27
N ASN A 281 -1.79 -3.07 32.30
CA ASN A 281 -2.86 -3.11 33.28
C ASN A 281 -2.35 -3.50 34.67
N ASP A 282 -1.37 -4.41 34.76
CA ASP A 282 -0.74 -4.78 36.03
C ASP A 282 0.11 -3.65 36.62
N ASN A 283 0.87 -2.94 35.79
CA ASN A 283 1.63 -1.77 36.24
C ASN A 283 0.74 -0.64 36.77
N LYS A 284 -0.44 -0.40 36.17
CA LYS A 284 -1.41 0.60 36.68
C LYS A 284 -2.00 0.21 38.03
N LYS A 285 -2.22 -1.08 38.29
CA LYS A 285 -2.70 -1.57 39.60
C LYS A 285 -1.64 -1.39 40.69
N ASN A 286 -0.38 -1.63 40.36
CA ASN A 286 0.72 -1.50 41.31
C ASN A 286 1.03 -0.04 41.68
N ASP A 287 0.95 0.89 40.72
CA ASP A 287 1.17 2.34 40.97
C ASP A 287 0.05 2.99 41.81
N GLY A 288 -1.18 2.47 41.73
CA GLY A 288 -2.30 2.90 42.57
C GLY A 288 -2.22 2.46 44.04
N THR A 289 -1.27 1.58 44.39
CA THR A 289 -1.18 0.98 45.73
C THR A 289 -0.05 1.60 46.59
N VAL A 290 0.78 2.49 46.02
CA VAL A 290 1.88 3.17 46.73
C VAL A 290 1.50 4.61 47.09
N LYS A 291 0.38 4.80 47.78
CA LYS A 291 0.12 6.00 48.61
C LYS A 291 -0.71 5.60 49.83
N LYS A 292 -0.03 5.26 50.92
CA LYS A 292 -0.52 5.40 52.29
C LYS A 292 0.65 5.71 53.20
#